data_AF-A0A945X6D6-F1
#
_entry.id   AF-A0A945X6D6-F1
#
_cell.length_a   1.000
_cell.length_b   1.000
_cell.length_c   1.000
_cell.angle_alpha   90.00
_cell.angle_beta   90.00
_cell.angle_gamma   90.00
#
_symmetry.space_group_name_H-M   'P 1'
#
loop_
_entity.id
_entity.type
_entity.pdbx_description
1 polymer ?
#
loop_
_entity_poly.entity_id
_entity_poly.type
_entity_poly.pdbx_seq_one_letter_code
_entity_poly.pdbx_strand_id
1 'polypeptide(L)'
;MMRQWSRVLGSVTLAASVLITSPICFGQQGAGEDQSAAPVDICGLYKCESADPSGTCLVTRTGDTYQLRWKSGDDDPALLRQGTGIRQGTVLAVSWNAGNQSGVTAYLITAGPTLVGKSSVLFGSDALQTETLLFQKPLAEIPPPREWKIGETALVNWSGDEYWYTATIAKRDGLRYFICFDDEGWFWVDPSRITEDDIEIGDRVFAKLTKAPNYKVATVTERDGRMIRVKFDDHSEVTTTINFIKVLRPGGRE
;
A
#
# COMPACT_ATOMS: atom_id res chain seq x y z
N MET A 1 -24.96 -41.82 -25.88
CA MET A 1 -26.06 -40.91 -26.30
C MET A 1 -25.47 -39.52 -26.55
N MET A 2 -25.11 -39.21 -27.79
CA MET A 2 -24.59 -37.90 -28.21
C MET A 2 -25.75 -36.97 -28.56
N ARG A 3 -25.81 -35.78 -27.96
CA ARG A 3 -26.75 -34.72 -28.35
C ARG A 3 -26.04 -33.73 -29.28
N GLN A 4 -26.51 -33.70 -30.51
CA GLN A 4 -26.11 -32.78 -31.57
C GLN A 4 -26.69 -31.38 -31.27
N TRP A 5 -25.85 -30.35 -31.26
CA TRP A 5 -26.28 -28.94 -31.16
C TRP A 5 -26.19 -28.29 -32.54
N SER A 6 -27.34 -27.91 -33.09
CA SER A 6 -27.44 -27.18 -34.35
C SER A 6 -27.23 -25.68 -34.08
N ARG A 7 -26.24 -25.07 -34.75
CA ARG A 7 -26.04 -23.61 -34.73
C ARG A 7 -26.98 -22.95 -35.74
N VAL A 8 -27.82 -22.03 -35.27
CA VAL A 8 -28.56 -21.08 -36.11
C VAL A 8 -27.66 -19.86 -36.31
N LEU A 9 -27.18 -19.65 -37.54
CA LEU A 9 -26.50 -18.43 -37.94
C LEU A 9 -27.56 -17.43 -38.39
N GLY A 10 -27.91 -16.47 -37.52
CA GLY A 10 -28.66 -15.28 -37.89
C GLY A 10 -27.70 -14.18 -38.33
N SER A 11 -27.75 -13.79 -39.59
CA SER A 11 -27.03 -12.62 -40.10
C SER A 11 -27.65 -11.35 -39.54
N VAL A 12 -26.91 -10.63 -38.71
CA VAL A 12 -27.26 -9.29 -38.24
C VAL A 12 -26.57 -8.27 -39.15
N THR A 13 -27.37 -7.54 -39.92
CA THR A 13 -26.89 -6.41 -40.73
C THR A 13 -26.76 -5.18 -39.83
N LEU A 14 -25.53 -4.80 -39.49
CA LEU A 14 -25.22 -3.55 -38.81
C LEU A 14 -25.20 -2.41 -39.83
N ALA A 15 -26.18 -1.49 -39.74
CA ALA A 15 -26.15 -0.23 -40.46
C ALA A 15 -25.19 0.73 -39.75
N ALA A 16 -24.03 0.99 -40.36
CA ALA A 16 -23.08 1.99 -39.90
C ALA A 16 -23.53 3.38 -40.37
N SER A 17 -24.21 4.13 -39.50
CA SER A 17 -24.44 5.57 -39.69
C SER A 17 -23.16 6.33 -39.32
N VAL A 18 -22.38 6.71 -40.32
CA VAL A 18 -21.23 7.62 -40.17
C VAL A 18 -21.77 9.05 -40.05
N LEU A 19 -21.85 9.57 -38.83
CA LEU A 19 -22.00 11.00 -38.59
C LEU A 19 -20.63 11.65 -38.71
N ILE A 20 -20.41 12.33 -39.84
CA ILE A 20 -19.27 13.22 -40.06
C ILE A 20 -19.52 14.47 -39.21
N THR A 21 -18.99 14.51 -37.99
CA THR A 21 -18.96 15.73 -37.18
C THR A 21 -17.79 16.58 -37.65
N SER A 22 -18.07 17.83 -38.01
CA SER A 22 -17.07 18.82 -38.41
C SER A 22 -15.97 18.94 -37.34
N PRO A 23 -14.70 19.15 -37.74
CA PRO A 23 -13.66 19.48 -36.78
C PRO A 23 -14.02 20.80 -36.11
N ILE A 24 -14.33 20.75 -34.82
CA ILE A 24 -14.42 21.95 -33.99
C ILE A 24 -13.01 22.52 -33.94
N CYS A 25 -12.75 23.55 -34.74
CA CYS A 25 -11.57 24.38 -34.60
C CYS A 25 -11.65 25.05 -33.22
N PHE A 26 -10.90 24.51 -32.25
CA PHE A 26 -10.59 25.23 -31.03
C PHE A 26 -9.87 26.51 -31.45
N GLY A 27 -10.59 27.63 -31.44
CA GLY A 27 -10.00 28.95 -31.62
C GLY A 27 -8.92 29.15 -30.57
N GLN A 28 -7.69 29.42 -31.02
CA GLN A 28 -6.63 29.92 -30.16
C GLN A 28 -7.10 31.28 -29.58
N GLN A 29 -7.78 31.26 -28.44
CA GLN A 29 -7.91 32.46 -27.62
C GLN A 29 -6.51 32.85 -27.17
N GLY A 30 -6.12 34.08 -27.51
CA GLY A 30 -4.81 34.63 -27.21
C GLY A 30 -4.50 34.44 -25.73
N ALA A 31 -3.37 33.78 -25.48
CA ALA A 31 -2.78 33.65 -24.16
C ALA A 31 -2.42 35.05 -23.68
N GLY A 32 -3.33 35.69 -22.94
CA GLY A 32 -2.89 36.64 -21.93
C GLY A 32 -1.87 35.89 -21.08
N GLU A 33 -0.67 36.46 -20.92
CA GLU A 33 0.34 35.97 -20.00
C GLU A 33 -0.28 35.97 -18.60
N ASP A 34 -0.96 34.87 -18.27
CA ASP A 34 -1.39 34.55 -16.93
C ASP A 34 -0.09 34.51 -16.14
N GLN A 35 0.08 35.48 -15.24
CA GLN A 35 1.20 35.50 -14.29
C GLN A 35 0.99 34.30 -13.35
N SER A 36 1.36 33.14 -13.88
CA SER A 36 1.18 31.84 -13.29
C SER A 36 1.98 31.85 -12.01
N ALA A 37 1.28 32.07 -10.89
CA ALA A 37 1.85 31.89 -9.57
C ALA A 37 2.56 30.53 -9.55
N ALA A 38 3.78 30.50 -9.00
CA ALA A 38 4.58 29.29 -8.95
C ALA A 38 3.73 28.12 -8.46
N PRO A 39 3.80 26.93 -9.09
CA PRO A 39 2.98 25.81 -8.70
C PRO A 39 3.15 25.50 -7.21
N VAL A 40 2.07 25.55 -6.44
CA VAL A 40 2.09 25.22 -5.00
C VAL A 40 2.61 23.80 -4.82
N ASP A 41 3.62 23.59 -3.97
CA ASP A 41 4.05 22.23 -3.62
C ASP A 41 2.98 21.57 -2.73
N ILE A 42 2.61 20.34 -3.09
CA ILE A 42 1.58 19.54 -2.42
C ILE A 42 2.18 18.30 -1.73
N CYS A 43 3.51 18.22 -1.61
CA CYS A 43 4.17 17.13 -0.90
C CYS A 43 4.09 17.35 0.62
N GLY A 44 3.55 16.37 1.35
CA GLY A 44 3.42 16.47 2.79
C GLY A 44 2.45 15.46 3.40
N LEU A 45 2.23 15.63 4.70
CA LEU A 45 1.25 14.87 5.45
C LEU A 45 -0.07 15.64 5.47
N TYR A 46 -1.14 14.92 5.27
CA TYR A 46 -2.50 15.42 5.26
C TYR A 46 -3.34 14.66 6.27
N LYS A 47 -4.32 15.35 6.86
CA LYS A 47 -5.46 14.74 7.52
C LYS A 47 -6.55 14.54 6.46
N CYS A 48 -7.09 13.33 6.37
CA CYS A 48 -8.20 13.00 5.50
C CYS A 48 -9.52 13.23 6.24
N GLU A 49 -10.33 14.15 5.73
CA GLU A 49 -11.72 14.36 6.14
C GLU A 49 -12.63 13.78 5.06
N SER A 50 -13.09 12.56 5.31
CA SER A 50 -14.10 11.87 4.50
C SER A 50 -15.15 11.27 5.43
N ALA A 51 -16.33 10.95 4.89
CA ALA A 51 -17.39 10.31 5.68
C ALA A 51 -16.98 8.91 6.18
N ASP A 52 -16.13 8.21 5.42
CA ASP A 52 -15.59 6.89 5.74
C ASP A 52 -14.52 6.48 4.70
N PRO A 53 -13.23 6.27 5.05
CA PRO A 53 -12.61 6.42 6.37
C PRO A 53 -11.90 7.77 6.56
N SER A 54 -11.95 8.27 7.80
CA SER A 54 -11.05 9.35 8.26
C SER A 54 -9.65 8.80 8.52
N GLY A 55 -8.62 9.64 8.40
CA GLY A 55 -7.25 9.16 8.57
C GLY A 55 -6.18 10.16 8.16
N THR A 56 -5.04 9.65 7.70
CA THR A 56 -3.95 10.47 7.16
C THR A 56 -3.64 10.10 5.71
N CYS A 57 -3.14 11.06 4.94
CA CYS A 57 -2.62 10.82 3.59
C CYS A 57 -1.21 11.41 3.46
N LEU A 58 -0.25 10.59 3.06
CA LEU A 58 1.10 11.05 2.72
C LEU A 58 1.20 11.23 1.21
N VAL A 59 1.53 12.45 0.78
CA VAL A 59 1.75 12.80 -0.62
C VAL A 59 3.25 13.01 -0.86
N THR A 60 3.83 12.25 -1.79
CA THR A 60 5.23 12.37 -2.19
C THR A 60 5.33 12.52 -3.71
N ARG A 61 6.42 13.11 -4.20
CA ARG A 61 6.67 13.30 -5.64
C ARG A 61 7.88 12.48 -6.09
N THR A 62 7.76 11.82 -7.23
CA THR A 62 8.85 11.12 -7.92
C THR A 62 8.82 11.49 -9.40
N GLY A 63 9.78 12.33 -9.82
CA GLY A 63 9.76 12.94 -11.16
C GLY A 63 8.50 13.78 -11.37
N ASP A 64 7.72 13.42 -12.39
CA ASP A 64 6.45 14.09 -12.74
C ASP A 64 5.21 13.40 -12.18
N THR A 65 5.39 12.37 -11.35
CA THR A 65 4.30 11.62 -10.72
C THR A 65 4.23 11.88 -9.22
N TYR A 66 3.04 11.70 -8.67
CA TYR A 66 2.75 11.77 -7.25
C TYR A 66 2.38 10.39 -6.73
N GLN A 67 2.86 10.04 -5.54
CA GLN A 67 2.44 8.85 -4.80
C GLN A 67 1.65 9.30 -3.59
N LEU A 68 0.46 8.74 -3.43
CA LEU A 68 -0.45 9.01 -2.32
C LEU A 68 -0.63 7.73 -1.53
N ARG A 69 -0.55 7.84 -0.20
CA ARG A 69 -0.74 6.72 0.72
C ARG A 69 -1.71 7.13 1.81
N TRP A 70 -2.88 6.52 1.82
CA TRP A 70 -3.89 6.76 2.84
C TRP A 70 -3.81 5.69 3.91
N LYS A 71 -3.88 6.12 5.17
CA LYS A 71 -3.97 5.28 6.36
C LYS A 71 -5.25 5.66 7.10
N SER A 72 -6.18 4.71 7.25
CA SER A 72 -7.40 4.88 8.05
C SER A 72 -7.07 4.91 9.54
N GLY A 73 -7.92 5.55 10.35
CA GLY A 73 -7.65 5.86 11.77
C GLY A 73 -7.44 4.67 12.73
N ASP A 74 -7.75 3.45 12.31
CA ASP A 74 -7.30 2.24 12.98
C ASP A 74 -6.14 1.68 12.15
N ASP A 75 -5.00 1.46 12.78
CA ASP A 75 -3.70 1.12 12.18
C ASP A 75 -3.65 -0.21 11.39
N ASP A 76 -4.80 -0.72 10.92
CA ASP A 76 -4.92 -1.90 10.08
C ASP A 76 -4.11 -1.72 8.77
N PRO A 77 -2.96 -2.40 8.64
CA PRO A 77 -2.11 -2.31 7.46
C PRO A 77 -2.76 -2.94 6.22
N ALA A 78 -3.86 -3.69 6.38
CA ALA A 78 -4.65 -4.23 5.27
C ALA A 78 -5.52 -3.16 4.60
N LEU A 79 -5.83 -2.06 5.29
CA LEU A 79 -6.63 -0.94 4.75
C LEU A 79 -5.78 0.19 4.16
N LEU A 80 -4.46 0.00 4.05
CA LEU A 80 -3.58 0.93 3.37
C LEU A 80 -4.00 1.06 1.90
N ARG A 81 -4.45 2.26 1.52
CA ARG A 81 -4.70 2.60 0.12
C ARG A 81 -3.43 3.22 -0.44
N GLN A 82 -3.05 2.82 -1.65
CA GLN A 82 -1.93 3.44 -2.36
C GLN A 82 -2.38 3.88 -3.74
N GLY A 83 -1.94 5.07 -4.16
CA GLY A 83 -2.28 5.64 -5.44
C GLY A 83 -1.13 6.33 -6.13
N THR A 84 -1.18 6.33 -7.45
CA THR A 84 -0.27 7.07 -8.33
C THR A 84 -1.07 8.14 -9.05
N GLY A 85 -0.58 9.37 -9.03
CA GLY A 85 -1.24 10.51 -9.62
C GLY A 85 -0.37 11.35 -10.53
N ILE A 86 -1.05 12.09 -11.41
CA ILE A 86 -0.47 13.07 -12.32
C ILE A 86 -1.18 14.40 -12.05
N ARG A 87 -0.38 15.47 -11.97
CA ARG A 87 -0.90 16.82 -11.79
C ARG A 87 -0.89 17.58 -13.11
N GLN A 88 -1.99 18.29 -13.38
CA GLN A 88 -2.09 19.26 -14.47
C GLN A 88 -2.72 20.55 -13.92
N GLY A 89 -1.90 21.60 -13.81
CA GLY A 89 -2.33 22.86 -13.21
C GLY A 89 -2.78 22.70 -11.76
N THR A 90 -4.06 22.99 -11.51
CA THR A 90 -4.72 22.88 -10.21
C THR A 90 -5.42 21.55 -9.97
N VAL A 91 -5.30 20.58 -10.88
CA VAL A 91 -5.93 19.27 -10.75
C VAL A 91 -4.87 18.19 -10.54
N LEU A 92 -5.08 17.32 -9.55
CA LEU A 92 -4.32 16.10 -9.36
C LEU A 92 -5.26 14.91 -9.56
N ALA A 93 -5.05 14.13 -10.61
CA ALA A 93 -5.79 12.90 -10.87
C ALA A 93 -4.98 11.70 -10.37
N VAL A 94 -5.59 10.83 -9.57
CA VAL A 94 -4.94 9.73 -8.87
C VAL A 94 -5.71 8.44 -9.14
N SER A 95 -5.02 7.41 -9.62
CA SER A 95 -5.56 6.05 -9.56
C SER A 95 -5.04 5.38 -8.30
N TRP A 96 -5.89 4.63 -7.61
CA TRP A 96 -5.54 3.98 -6.36
C TRP A 96 -6.06 2.54 -6.28
N ASN A 97 -5.40 1.75 -5.42
CA ASN A 97 -5.78 0.39 -5.07
C ASN A 97 -5.81 0.23 -3.54
N ALA A 98 -6.76 -0.56 -3.06
CA ALA A 98 -6.96 -0.93 -1.67
C ALA A 98 -7.45 -2.38 -1.62
N GLY A 99 -6.51 -3.33 -1.53
CA GLY A 99 -6.83 -4.76 -1.61
C GLY A 99 -7.49 -5.13 -2.93
N ASN A 100 -8.73 -5.62 -2.87
CA ASN A 100 -9.51 -5.99 -4.07
C ASN A 100 -10.28 -4.81 -4.70
N GLN A 101 -10.21 -3.61 -4.12
CA GLN A 101 -10.83 -2.41 -4.66
C GLN A 101 -9.81 -1.56 -5.39
N SER A 102 -10.24 -0.96 -6.50
CA SER A 102 -9.45 0.02 -7.24
C SER A 102 -10.34 1.18 -7.61
N GLY A 103 -9.78 2.37 -7.81
CA GLY A 103 -10.57 3.54 -8.13
C GLY A 103 -9.74 4.67 -8.69
N VAL A 104 -10.43 5.78 -8.88
CA VAL A 104 -9.83 7.06 -9.26
C VAL A 104 -10.32 8.15 -8.34
N THR A 105 -9.45 9.10 -8.04
CA THR A 105 -9.78 10.34 -7.35
C THR A 105 -9.24 11.52 -8.15
N ALA A 106 -10.09 12.52 -8.40
CA ALA A 106 -9.66 13.81 -8.93
C ALA A 106 -9.71 14.85 -7.81
N TYR A 107 -8.56 15.42 -7.48
CA TYR A 107 -8.41 16.49 -6.51
C TYR A 107 -8.29 17.84 -7.17
N LEU A 108 -9.03 18.82 -6.68
CA LEU A 108 -8.77 20.23 -6.90
C LEU A 108 -7.81 20.75 -5.81
N ILE A 109 -6.70 21.32 -6.24
CA ILE A 109 -5.73 22.03 -5.39
C ILE A 109 -6.30 23.43 -5.17
N THR A 110 -6.67 23.74 -3.92
CA THR A 110 -7.29 25.02 -3.56
C THR A 110 -6.25 25.98 -2.98
N ALA A 111 -6.64 27.03 -2.24
CA ALA A 111 -5.70 27.99 -1.68
C ALA A 111 -4.72 27.28 -0.71
N GLY A 112 -3.43 27.27 -1.07
CA GLY A 112 -2.41 26.50 -0.37
C GLY A 112 -2.36 25.02 -0.79
N PRO A 113 -1.85 24.13 0.05
CA PRO A 113 -1.67 22.72 -0.30
C PRO A 113 -2.93 21.85 -0.14
N THR A 114 -4.09 22.40 0.23
CA THR A 114 -5.34 21.65 0.47
C THR A 114 -5.90 21.01 -0.80
N LEU A 115 -6.32 19.75 -0.71
CA LEU A 115 -6.85 18.96 -1.83
C LEU A 115 -8.32 18.59 -1.59
N VAL A 116 -9.21 19.00 -2.49
CA VAL A 116 -10.65 18.63 -2.43
C VAL A 116 -10.93 17.60 -3.51
N GLY A 117 -11.19 16.37 -3.09
CA GLY A 117 -11.30 15.18 -3.94
C GLY A 117 -12.74 14.77 -4.24
N LYS A 118 -12.96 14.29 -5.46
CA LYS A 118 -14.08 13.42 -5.81
C LYS A 118 -13.53 12.08 -6.28
N SER A 119 -14.04 10.99 -5.72
CA SER A 119 -13.58 9.64 -6.02
C SER A 119 -14.70 8.74 -6.51
N SER A 120 -14.31 7.73 -7.28
CA SER A 120 -15.17 6.65 -7.76
C SER A 120 -14.41 5.33 -7.65
N VAL A 121 -15.13 4.28 -7.27
CA VAL A 121 -14.58 2.92 -7.11
C VAL A 121 -14.99 2.09 -8.32
N LEU A 122 -14.03 1.40 -8.93
CA LEU A 122 -14.27 0.45 -10.00
C LEU A 122 -15.15 -0.70 -9.46
N PHE A 123 -16.29 -0.94 -10.11
CA PHE A 123 -17.31 -1.90 -9.69
C PHE A 123 -17.96 -1.61 -8.31
N GLY A 124 -17.81 -0.38 -7.80
CA GLY A 124 -18.50 0.08 -6.60
C GLY A 124 -19.93 0.54 -6.88
N SER A 125 -20.56 1.18 -5.90
CA SER A 125 -21.79 1.92 -6.14
C SER A 125 -21.52 3.06 -7.13
N ASP A 126 -22.50 3.40 -7.99
CA ASP A 126 -22.41 4.55 -8.91
C ASP A 126 -22.34 5.92 -8.17
N ALA A 127 -22.17 5.91 -6.85
CA ALA A 127 -22.07 7.09 -6.02
C ALA A 127 -20.63 7.64 -6.05
N LEU A 128 -20.52 8.92 -6.39
CA LEU A 128 -19.29 9.68 -6.19
C LEU A 128 -19.11 9.94 -4.70
N GLN A 129 -17.92 9.64 -4.20
CA GLN A 129 -17.52 10.00 -2.84
C GLN A 129 -16.75 11.32 -2.87
N THR A 130 -16.80 12.05 -1.76
CA THR A 130 -16.05 13.30 -1.57
C THR A 130 -15.11 13.15 -0.38
N GLU A 131 -13.89 13.65 -0.52
CA GLU A 131 -12.92 13.73 0.57
C GLU A 131 -12.17 15.06 0.51
N THR A 132 -11.69 15.53 1.66
CA THR A 132 -10.81 16.69 1.74
C THR A 132 -9.52 16.30 2.45
N LEU A 133 -8.38 16.53 1.81
CA LEU A 133 -7.07 16.37 2.43
C LEU A 133 -6.61 17.73 2.94
N LEU A 134 -6.63 17.88 4.26
CA LEU A 134 -6.16 19.06 4.97
C LEU A 134 -4.68 18.93 5.29
N PHE A 135 -3.86 19.79 4.69
CA PHE A 135 -2.42 19.78 4.91
C PHE A 135 -2.08 19.97 6.39
N GLN A 136 -1.17 19.13 6.90
CA GLN A 136 -0.71 19.17 8.28
C GLN A 136 0.73 19.71 8.34
N LYS A 137 1.63 19.13 7.54
CA LYS A 137 3.06 19.50 7.53
C LYS A 137 3.74 19.12 6.22
N PRO A 138 4.76 19.88 5.80
CA PRO A 138 5.53 19.58 4.59
C PRO A 138 6.32 18.28 4.76
N LEU A 139 6.64 17.64 3.63
CA LEU A 139 7.39 16.38 3.62
C LEU A 139 8.74 16.48 4.35
N ALA A 140 9.40 17.65 4.31
CA ALA A 140 10.68 17.90 4.98
C ALA A 140 10.61 17.83 6.52
N GLU A 141 9.43 17.99 7.11
CA GLU A 141 9.21 17.92 8.56
C GLU A 141 8.73 16.53 9.02
N ILE A 142 8.50 15.62 8.07
CA ILE A 142 8.17 14.22 8.38
C ILE A 142 9.50 13.49 8.51
N PRO A 143 9.82 12.91 9.69
CA PRO A 143 11.00 12.09 9.82
C PRO A 143 11.00 11.03 8.71
N PRO A 144 12.10 10.89 7.94
CA PRO A 144 12.16 9.85 6.95
C PRO A 144 11.95 8.50 7.64
N PRO A 145 11.28 7.53 6.99
CA PRO A 145 11.24 6.18 7.51
C PRO A 145 12.66 5.70 7.80
N ARG A 146 12.82 4.87 8.84
CA ARG A 146 14.10 4.22 9.10
C ARG A 146 14.64 3.60 7.82
N GLU A 147 15.90 3.89 7.54
CA GLU A 147 16.61 3.27 6.45
C GLU A 147 17.13 1.90 6.89
N TRP A 148 16.70 0.85 6.20
CA TRP A 148 17.11 -0.52 6.46
C TRP A 148 18.34 -0.90 5.63
N LYS A 149 19.35 -1.50 6.27
CA LYS A 149 20.59 -1.89 5.59
C LYS A 149 20.40 -3.24 4.88
N ILE A 150 20.97 -3.38 3.69
CA ILE A 150 21.05 -4.68 3.01
C ILE A 150 21.84 -5.64 3.90
N GLY A 151 21.31 -6.84 4.12
CA GLY A 151 21.85 -7.86 5.04
C GLY A 151 21.32 -7.75 6.47
N GLU A 152 20.59 -6.69 6.81
CA GLU A 152 19.99 -6.53 8.14
C GLU A 152 18.82 -7.52 8.34
N THR A 153 18.67 -8.04 9.55
CA THR A 153 17.53 -8.86 9.97
C THR A 153 16.46 -7.96 10.58
N ALA A 154 15.21 -8.20 10.20
CA ALA A 154 14.07 -7.43 10.65
C ALA A 154 12.85 -8.35 10.82
N LEU A 155 11.85 -7.86 11.55
CA LEU A 155 10.51 -8.42 11.54
C LEU A 155 9.71 -7.77 10.43
N VAL A 156 9.02 -8.58 9.63
CA VAL A 156 8.33 -8.14 8.43
C VAL A 156 6.92 -8.71 8.35
N ASN A 157 5.97 -7.82 8.08
CA ASN A 157 4.58 -8.16 7.82
C ASN A 157 4.33 -8.13 6.31
N TRP A 158 4.52 -9.26 5.64
CA TRP A 158 4.37 -9.31 4.18
C TRP A 158 2.91 -9.49 3.75
N SER A 159 2.12 -10.25 4.51
CA SER A 159 0.74 -10.63 4.17
C SER A 159 -0.31 -9.57 4.53
N GLY A 160 -0.01 -8.64 5.44
CA GLY A 160 -1.01 -7.73 6.00
C GLY A 160 -1.84 -8.34 7.13
N ASP A 161 -1.53 -9.56 7.59
CA ASP A 161 -2.18 -10.18 8.74
C ASP A 161 -1.57 -9.70 10.07
N GLU A 162 -1.88 -10.33 11.19
CA GLU A 162 -1.35 -9.95 12.52
C GLU A 162 0.04 -10.54 12.82
N TYR A 163 0.62 -11.33 11.90
CA TYR A 163 1.88 -12.02 12.10
C TYR A 163 3.05 -11.26 11.48
N TRP A 164 4.15 -11.24 12.22
CA TRP A 164 5.41 -10.68 11.79
C TRP A 164 6.45 -11.78 11.70
N TYR A 165 7.09 -11.87 10.55
CA TYR A 165 7.99 -12.94 10.16
C TYR A 165 9.39 -12.38 10.10
N THR A 166 10.36 -13.13 10.59
CA THR A 166 11.76 -12.72 10.54
C THR A 166 12.28 -12.84 9.12
N ALA A 167 12.91 -11.79 8.62
CA ALA A 167 13.40 -11.72 7.24
C ALA A 167 14.75 -11.01 7.18
N THR A 168 15.47 -11.23 6.09
CA THR A 168 16.68 -10.45 5.76
C THR A 168 16.38 -9.45 4.65
N ILE A 169 16.82 -8.21 4.81
CA ILE A 169 16.73 -7.17 3.78
C ILE A 169 17.71 -7.52 2.65
N ALA A 170 17.20 -7.91 1.49
CA ALA A 170 18.04 -8.37 0.38
C ALA A 170 18.39 -7.27 -0.62
N LYS A 171 17.44 -6.37 -0.93
CA LYS A 171 17.63 -5.24 -1.86
C LYS A 171 16.77 -4.04 -1.45
N ARG A 172 17.07 -2.89 -2.04
CA ARG A 172 16.26 -1.68 -1.95
C ARG A 172 16.04 -1.10 -3.34
N ASP A 173 14.82 -0.63 -3.59
CA ASP A 173 14.42 0.11 -4.79
C ASP A 173 13.54 1.30 -4.37
N GLY A 174 14.14 2.50 -4.35
CA GLY A 174 13.50 3.71 -3.83
C GLY A 174 13.07 3.54 -2.36
N LEU A 175 11.76 3.58 -2.12
CA LEU A 175 11.15 3.40 -0.80
C LEU A 175 10.79 1.94 -0.49
N ARG A 176 10.87 1.01 -1.45
CA ARG A 176 10.52 -0.39 -1.20
C ARG A 176 11.76 -1.22 -0.89
N TYR A 177 11.57 -2.25 -0.08
CA TYR A 177 12.61 -3.20 0.29
C TYR A 177 12.24 -4.59 -0.23
N PHE A 178 13.21 -5.28 -0.82
CA PHE A 178 13.09 -6.66 -1.21
C PHE A 178 13.56 -7.52 -0.05
N ILE A 179 12.67 -8.31 0.52
CA ILE A 179 12.95 -9.16 1.69
C ILE A 179 13.11 -10.62 1.25
N CYS A 180 13.96 -11.33 1.97
CA CYS A 180 14.14 -12.77 1.84
C CYS A 180 13.68 -13.44 3.13
N PHE A 181 12.66 -14.30 3.02
CA PHE A 181 12.32 -15.28 4.03
C PHE A 181 13.06 -16.58 3.69
N ASP A 182 13.74 -17.16 4.67
CA ASP A 182 14.56 -18.35 4.41
C ASP A 182 13.71 -19.58 4.01
N ASP A 183 12.41 -19.60 4.33
CA ASP A 183 11.50 -20.70 4.01
C ASP A 183 10.31 -20.34 3.08
N GLU A 184 9.97 -19.06 2.93
CA GLU A 184 8.69 -18.64 2.33
C GLU A 184 8.83 -17.71 1.10
N GLY A 185 10.05 -17.47 0.61
CA GLY A 185 10.31 -16.78 -0.65
C GLY A 185 10.67 -15.31 -0.50
N TRP A 186 10.36 -14.52 -1.53
CA TRP A 186 10.87 -13.15 -1.68
C TRP A 186 9.76 -12.18 -2.06
N PHE A 187 9.72 -11.03 -1.38
CA PHE A 187 8.64 -10.05 -1.56
C PHE A 187 9.19 -8.63 -1.57
N TRP A 188 8.49 -7.73 -2.25
CA TRP A 188 8.68 -6.29 -2.07
C TRP A 188 7.72 -5.81 -0.99
N VAL A 189 8.24 -5.14 0.03
CA VAL A 189 7.43 -4.56 1.11
C VAL A 189 7.75 -3.08 1.29
N ASP A 190 6.77 -2.39 1.85
CA ASP A 190 6.89 -1.00 2.28
C ASP A 190 7.66 -0.90 3.61
N PRO A 191 8.39 0.19 3.90
CA PRO A 191 9.11 0.34 5.16
C PRO A 191 8.19 0.29 6.38
N SER A 192 6.90 0.67 6.24
CA SER A 192 5.93 0.58 7.33
C SER A 192 5.57 -0.86 7.73
N ARG A 193 5.94 -1.84 6.89
CA ARG A 193 5.75 -3.27 7.14
C ARG A 193 7.03 -3.93 7.65
N ILE A 194 8.04 -3.15 8.01
CA ILE A 194 9.32 -3.62 8.53
C ILE A 194 9.53 -2.97 9.90
N THR A 195 9.85 -3.78 10.89
CA THR A 195 10.18 -3.33 12.24
C THR A 195 11.43 -4.06 12.74
N GLU A 196 11.99 -3.56 13.83
CA GLU A 196 13.19 -4.16 14.42
C GLU A 196 12.90 -5.59 14.85
N ASP A 197 13.93 -6.43 14.79
CA ASP A 197 13.92 -7.70 15.50
C ASP A 197 14.20 -7.43 16.98
N ASP A 198 13.12 -7.33 17.73
CA ASP A 198 13.03 -7.14 19.18
C ASP A 198 12.53 -8.40 19.89
N ILE A 199 12.77 -9.59 19.33
CA ILE A 199 12.41 -10.86 20.00
C ILE A 199 13.35 -11.10 21.19
N GLU A 200 12.82 -11.16 22.40
CA GLU A 200 13.61 -11.34 23.62
C GLU A 200 13.35 -12.70 24.30
N ILE A 201 14.22 -13.06 25.25
CA ILE A 201 13.99 -14.23 26.11
C ILE A 201 12.74 -13.98 26.96
N GLY A 202 11.82 -14.94 26.99
CA GLY A 202 10.52 -14.83 27.65
C GLY A 202 9.36 -14.48 26.70
N ASP A 203 9.65 -14.02 25.48
CA ASP A 203 8.60 -13.69 24.52
C ASP A 203 7.78 -14.90 24.11
N ARG A 204 6.47 -14.66 23.93
CA ARG A 204 5.56 -15.63 23.30
C ARG A 204 5.64 -15.52 21.79
N VAL A 205 6.01 -16.62 21.17
CA VAL A 205 6.23 -16.70 19.74
C VAL A 205 5.53 -17.91 19.16
N PHE A 206 5.45 -17.95 17.83
CA PHE A 206 5.02 -19.11 17.08
C PHE A 206 6.26 -19.70 16.42
N ALA A 207 6.62 -20.93 16.79
CA ALA A 207 7.79 -21.61 16.27
C ALA A 207 7.40 -22.80 15.40
N LYS A 208 8.13 -22.99 14.30
CA LYS A 208 7.98 -24.12 13.38
C LYS A 208 9.11 -25.12 13.62
N LEU A 209 8.76 -26.39 13.80
CA LEU A 209 9.75 -27.47 13.77
C LEU A 209 10.17 -27.67 12.31
N THR A 210 11.46 -27.88 12.03
CA THR A 210 12.05 -27.94 10.67
C THR A 210 11.37 -28.91 9.69
N LYS A 211 10.53 -29.84 10.18
CA LYS A 211 9.76 -30.80 9.36
C LYS A 211 8.25 -30.76 9.59
N ALA A 212 7.75 -29.88 10.46
CA ALA A 212 6.32 -29.78 10.73
C ALA A 212 5.67 -28.75 9.81
N PRO A 213 4.44 -29.02 9.32
CA PRO A 213 3.72 -28.08 8.46
C PRO A 213 3.24 -26.84 9.24
N ASN A 214 3.11 -26.93 10.55
CA ASN A 214 2.42 -25.91 11.35
C ASN A 214 3.34 -25.29 12.40
N TYR A 215 3.16 -23.98 12.59
CA TYR A 215 3.69 -23.26 13.74
C TYR A 215 2.93 -23.63 15.01
N LYS A 216 3.63 -23.73 16.14
CA LYS A 216 3.05 -23.93 17.47
C LYS A 216 3.48 -22.80 18.40
N VAL A 217 2.63 -22.47 19.37
CA VAL A 217 2.97 -21.45 20.37
C VAL A 217 4.09 -21.97 21.27
N ALA A 218 5.06 -21.11 21.52
CA ALA A 218 6.23 -21.39 22.34
C ALA A 218 6.68 -20.13 23.09
N THR A 219 7.56 -20.32 24.06
CA THR A 219 8.25 -19.25 24.78
C THR A 219 9.73 -19.32 24.47
N VAL A 220 10.36 -18.18 24.16
CA VAL A 220 11.81 -18.10 23.96
C VAL A 220 12.53 -18.34 25.29
N THR A 221 13.43 -19.33 25.35
CA THR A 221 14.20 -19.67 26.55
C THR A 221 15.68 -19.34 26.44
N GLU A 222 16.21 -19.22 25.22
CA GLU A 222 17.60 -18.85 24.96
C GLU A 222 17.70 -18.16 23.60
N ARG A 223 18.60 -17.19 23.47
CA ARG A 223 18.91 -16.53 22.19
C ARG A 223 20.43 -16.31 22.08
N ASP A 224 21.00 -16.84 20.99
CA ASP A 224 22.40 -16.62 20.59
C ASP A 224 22.42 -16.18 19.12
N GLY A 225 22.41 -14.86 18.91
CA GLY A 225 22.30 -14.27 17.58
C GLY A 225 21.03 -14.70 16.85
N ARG A 226 21.21 -15.51 15.79
CA ARG A 226 20.11 -16.08 14.98
C ARG A 226 19.62 -17.43 15.50
N MET A 227 20.35 -18.07 16.41
CA MET A 227 19.92 -19.32 17.03
C MET A 227 19.03 -18.99 18.22
N ILE A 228 17.91 -19.69 18.33
CA ILE A 228 16.92 -19.49 19.38
C ILE A 228 16.47 -20.84 19.92
N ARG A 229 16.45 -20.97 21.24
CA ARG A 229 15.79 -22.08 21.92
C ARG A 229 14.41 -21.63 22.34
N VAL A 230 13.43 -22.46 22.06
CA VAL A 230 12.05 -22.23 22.48
C VAL A 230 11.51 -23.45 23.21
N LYS A 231 10.61 -23.19 24.15
CA LYS A 231 9.86 -24.21 24.88
C LYS A 231 8.39 -24.12 24.50
N PHE A 232 7.85 -25.20 23.97
CA PHE A 232 6.44 -25.31 23.63
C PHE A 232 5.58 -25.54 24.88
N ASP A 233 4.28 -25.32 24.75
CA ASP A 233 3.32 -25.52 25.85
C ASP A 233 3.19 -26.99 26.29
N ASP A 234 3.56 -27.94 25.42
CA ASP A 234 3.68 -29.37 25.75
C ASP A 234 4.99 -29.72 26.48
N HIS A 235 5.73 -28.71 26.92
CA HIS A 235 7.04 -28.77 27.58
C HIS A 235 8.20 -29.31 26.73
N SER A 236 7.97 -29.62 25.44
CA SER A 236 9.07 -29.94 24.53
C SER A 236 9.90 -28.69 24.23
N GLU A 237 11.17 -28.89 23.91
CA GLU A 237 12.09 -27.81 23.56
C GLU A 237 12.73 -28.07 22.20
N VAL A 238 12.99 -27.00 21.46
CA VAL A 238 13.74 -27.06 20.21
C VAL A 238 14.72 -25.89 20.13
N THR A 239 15.90 -26.17 19.61
CA THR A 239 16.81 -25.13 19.13
C THR A 239 16.64 -25.00 17.62
N THR A 240 16.34 -23.80 17.15
CA THR A 240 16.11 -23.50 15.74
C THR A 240 16.73 -22.15 15.38
N THR A 241 16.59 -21.73 14.13
CA THR A 241 16.95 -20.36 13.71
C THR A 241 15.74 -19.45 13.83
N ILE A 242 15.98 -18.16 14.06
CA ILE A 242 14.97 -17.10 14.14
C ILE A 242 14.02 -17.07 12.92
N ASN A 243 14.46 -17.56 11.75
CA ASN A 243 13.65 -17.69 10.53
C ASN A 243 12.43 -18.62 10.66
N PHE A 244 12.45 -19.54 11.64
CA PHE A 244 11.32 -20.43 11.93
C PHE A 244 10.43 -19.87 13.05
N ILE A 245 10.57 -18.58 13.35
CA ILE A 245 9.82 -17.85 14.35
C ILE A 245 8.98 -16.78 13.68
N LYS A 246 7.72 -16.69 14.08
CA LYS A 246 6.87 -15.52 13.84
C LYS A 246 6.25 -15.04 15.14
N VAL A 247 5.92 -13.77 15.20
CA VAL A 247 5.31 -13.15 16.38
C VAL A 247 3.96 -12.54 16.03
N LEU A 248 3.01 -12.62 16.97
CA LEU A 248 1.71 -11.98 16.84
C LEU A 248 1.81 -10.54 17.35
N ARG A 249 1.44 -9.57 16.53
CA ARG A 249 1.37 -8.15 16.91
C ARG A 249 0.04 -7.58 16.47
N PRO A 250 -1.00 -7.67 17.31
CA PRO A 250 -2.29 -7.05 17.03
C PRO A 250 -2.06 -5.54 16.86
N GLY A 251 -2.53 -4.97 15.75
CA GLY A 251 -2.56 -3.52 15.54
C GLY A 251 -1.23 -2.78 15.36
N GLY A 252 -0.09 -3.48 15.19
CA GLY A 252 1.19 -2.89 14.77
C GLY A 252 1.69 -1.66 15.56
N ARG A 253 2.40 -1.86 16.68
CA ARG A 253 3.09 -0.86 17.55
C ARG A 253 2.38 0.50 17.69
N GLU A 254 1.69 0.70 18.82
CA GLU A 254 1.41 2.03 19.40
C GLU A 254 2.69 2.86 19.60
#